data_AF-A0A7S1X9U8-F1
#
_entry.id   AF-A0A7S1X9U8-F1
#
_cell.length_a   1.000
_cell.length_b   1.000
_cell.length_c   1.000
_cell.angle_alpha   90.00
_cell.angle_beta   90.00
_cell.angle_gamma   90.00
#
_symmetry.space_group_name_H-M   'P 1'
#
loop_
_entity.id
_entity.type
_entity.pdbx_description
1 polymer ?
#
loop_
_entity_poly.entity_id
_entity_poly.type
_entity_poly.pdbx_seq_one_letter_code
_entity_poly.pdbx_strand_id
1 'polypeptide(L)'
;NDGGKVEAVRLGLLADVQAAMRAHRGVVGVQEAACWAITNIAANNDGGRVEAVRLGLLADVQAAMRAHRGVEGVQEAACGAITNIALNNDGGRVEAVRLGL
;
A
#
# COMPACT_ATOMS: atom_id res chain seq x y z
N ASN A 1 -1.74 26.31 9.50
CA ASN A 1 -1.13 25.03 9.89
C ASN A 1 -1.16 24.14 8.66
N ASP A 2 -0.02 24.05 7.99
CA ASP A 2 0.08 23.41 6.67
C ASP A 2 0.31 21.90 6.78
N GLY A 3 0.79 21.43 7.93
CA GLY A 3 1.01 19.99 8.19
C GLY A 3 -0.26 19.16 8.15
N GLY A 4 -1.36 19.67 8.73
CA GLY A 4 -2.65 18.97 8.72
C GLY A 4 -3.28 18.86 7.32
N LYS A 5 -3.03 19.84 6.44
CA LYS A 5 -3.50 19.80 5.05
C LYS A 5 -2.71 18.78 4.23
N VAL A 6 -1.39 18.74 4.40
CA VAL A 6 -0.52 17.75 3.74
C VAL A 6 -0.92 16.34 4.15
N GLU A 7 -1.24 16.12 5.42
CA GLU A 7 -1.68 14.81 5.91
C GLU A 7 -3.03 14.40 5.33
N ALA A 8 -4.03 15.28 5.35
CA ALA A 8 -5.33 15.00 4.75
C ALA A 8 -5.22 14.64 3.25
N VAL A 9 -4.35 15.34 2.52
CA VAL A 9 -4.06 15.02 1.11
C VAL A 9 -3.45 13.62 0.98
N ARG A 10 -2.43 13.27 1.78
CA ARG A 10 -1.80 11.94 1.75
C ARG A 10 -2.77 10.81 2.05
N LEU A 11 -3.68 11.01 3.00
CA LEU A 11 -4.71 10.02 3.35
C LEU A 11 -5.73 9.86 2.21
N GLY A 12 -6.16 10.96 1.58
CA GLY A 12 -7.01 10.91 0.39
C GLY A 12 -6.35 10.15 -0.77
N LEU A 13 -5.05 10.37 -0.98
CA LEU A 13 -4.29 9.67 -2.02
C LEU A 13 -4.28 8.14 -1.82
N LEU A 14 -4.23 7.63 -0.57
CA LEU A 14 -4.29 6.18 -0.33
C LEU A 14 -5.63 5.57 -0.73
N ALA A 15 -6.74 6.29 -0.53
CA ALA A 15 -8.06 5.85 -0.97
C ALA A 15 -8.17 5.83 -2.50
N ASP A 16 -7.62 6.83 -3.18
CA ASP A 16 -7.59 6.87 -4.64
C ASP A 16 -6.70 5.75 -5.22
N VAL A 17 -5.54 5.51 -4.61
CA VAL A 17 -4.65 4.40 -4.97
C VAL A 17 -5.36 3.06 -4.81
N GLN A 18 -6.08 2.85 -3.70
CA GLN A 18 -6.88 1.64 -3.51
C GLN A 18 -7.91 1.46 -4.63
N ALA A 19 -8.65 2.53 -4.96
CA ALA A 19 -9.67 2.48 -6.00
C ALA A 19 -9.05 2.10 -7.34
N ALA A 20 -7.90 2.70 -7.69
CA ALA A 20 -7.15 2.39 -8.90
C ALA A 20 -6.68 0.92 -8.94
N MET A 21 -6.10 0.41 -7.84
CA MET A 21 -5.68 -0.99 -7.75
C MET A 21 -6.84 -1.95 -8.00
N ARG A 22 -8.01 -1.66 -7.42
CA ARG A 22 -9.21 -2.51 -7.55
C ARG A 22 -9.86 -2.41 -8.92
N ALA A 23 -9.88 -1.23 -9.53
CA ALA A 23 -10.42 -1.04 -10.87
C ALA A 23 -9.53 -1.65 -11.97
N HIS A 24 -8.21 -1.66 -11.76
CA HIS A 24 -7.22 -2.05 -12.76
C HIS A 24 -6.35 -3.24 -12.32
N ARG A 25 -6.96 -4.26 -11.72
CA ARG A 25 -6.26 -5.46 -11.18
C ARG A 25 -5.33 -6.14 -12.18
N GLY A 26 -5.73 -6.20 -13.45
CA GLY A 26 -4.96 -6.85 -14.51
C GLY A 26 -3.89 -5.97 -15.18
N VAL A 27 -3.80 -4.68 -14.84
CA VAL A 27 -2.88 -3.75 -15.49
C VAL A 27 -1.61 -3.64 -14.67
N VAL A 28 -0.55 -4.30 -15.14
CA VAL A 28 0.77 -4.37 -14.50
C VAL A 28 1.26 -3.00 -14.03
N GLY A 29 1.32 -2.02 -14.94
CA GLY A 29 1.86 -0.69 -14.63
C GLY A 29 1.05 0.05 -13.56
N VAL A 30 -0.27 -0.18 -13.47
CA VAL A 30 -1.10 0.43 -12.42
C VAL A 30 -0.81 -0.23 -11.07
N GLN A 31 -0.67 -1.56 -11.03
CA GLN A 31 -0.35 -2.26 -9.78
C GLN A 31 1.03 -1.89 -9.26
N GLU A 32 2.03 -1.83 -10.14
CA GLU A 32 3.39 -1.42 -9.78
C GLU A 32 3.43 0.03 -9.25
N ALA A 33 2.84 0.97 -9.99
CA ALA A 33 2.80 2.38 -9.58
C ALA A 33 2.02 2.57 -8.26
N ALA A 34 0.94 1.82 -8.06
CA ALA A 34 0.18 1.84 -6.82
C ALA A 34 1.02 1.35 -5.64
N CYS A 35 1.72 0.23 -5.77
CA CYS A 35 2.61 -0.28 -4.72
C CYS A 35 3.73 0.71 -4.37
N TRP A 36 4.31 1.39 -5.37
CA TRP A 36 5.29 2.47 -5.14
C TRP A 36 4.68 3.68 -4.42
N ALA A 37 3.48 4.10 -4.80
CA ALA A 37 2.78 5.20 -4.13
C ALA A 37 2.54 4.88 -2.65
N ILE A 38 2.08 3.65 -2.35
CA ILE A 38 1.89 3.16 -0.97
C ILE A 38 3.22 3.17 -0.21
N THR A 39 4.28 2.65 -0.81
CA THR A 39 5.64 2.64 -0.24
C THR A 39 6.07 4.04 0.17
N ASN A 40 5.92 5.02 -0.73
CA ASN A 40 6.34 6.40 -0.50
C ASN A 40 5.51 7.10 0.57
N ILE A 41 4.20 6.88 0.59
CA ILE A 41 3.32 7.47 1.60
C ILE A 41 3.61 6.84 2.96
N ALA A 42 3.81 5.52 3.05
CA ALA A 42 4.03 4.80 4.30
C ALA A 42 5.44 4.98 4.90
N ALA A 43 6.47 5.25 4.09
CA ALA A 43 7.87 5.26 4.53
C ALA A 43 8.13 6.16 5.76
N ASN A 44 7.58 7.37 5.78
CA ASN A 44 7.83 8.38 6.83
C ASN A 44 6.53 9.01 7.36
N ASN A 45 5.44 8.26 7.35
CA ASN A 45 4.15 8.75 7.82
C ASN A 45 3.37 7.66 8.56
N ASP A 46 3.36 7.73 9.89
CA ASP A 46 2.61 6.79 10.73
C ASP A 46 1.10 6.88 10.48
N GLY A 47 0.56 8.07 10.20
CA GLY A 47 -0.83 8.24 9.80
C GLY A 47 -1.16 7.49 8.52
N GLY A 48 -0.28 7.59 7.52
CA GLY A 48 -0.36 6.83 6.28
C GLY A 48 -0.28 5.32 6.48
N ARG A 49 0.58 4.84 7.39
CA ARG A 49 0.67 3.40 7.73
C ARG A 49 -0.62 2.88 8.37
N VAL A 50 -1.17 3.60 9.34
CA VAL A 50 -2.43 3.25 10.01
C VAL A 50 -3.58 3.26 9.01
N GLU A 51 -3.65 4.27 8.16
CA GLU A 51 -4.70 4.39 7.14
C GLU A 51 -4.60 3.31 6.08
N ALA A 52 -3.39 2.94 5.66
CA ALA A 52 -3.18 1.84 4.72
C ALA A 52 -3.74 0.51 5.26
N VAL A 53 -3.55 0.24 6.55
CA VAL A 53 -4.16 -0.92 7.22
C VAL A 53 -5.68 -0.77 7.29
N ARG A 54 -6.18 0.40 7.67
CA ARG A 54 -7.63 0.68 7.78
C ARG A 54 -8.36 0.49 6.45
N LEU A 55 -7.74 0.90 5.35
CA LEU A 55 -8.26 0.72 3.99
C LEU A 55 -8.16 -0.75 3.54
N GLY A 56 -7.27 -1.54 4.12
CA GLY A 56 -7.04 -2.94 3.72
C GLY A 56 -6.05 -3.07 2.55
N LEU A 57 -5.13 -2.11 2.40
CA LEU A 57 -4.17 -2.08 1.30
C LEU A 57 -3.21 -3.30 1.31
N LEU A 58 -2.94 -3.91 2.46
CA LEU A 58 -2.13 -5.15 2.51
C LEU A 58 -2.77 -6.29 1.72
N ALA A 59 -4.10 -6.43 1.78
CA ALA A 59 -4.82 -7.44 1.02
C ALA A 59 -4.85 -7.11 -0.48
N ASP A 60 -5.01 -5.83 -0.83
CA ASP A 60 -4.96 -5.37 -2.22
C ASP A 60 -3.55 -5.58 -2.82
N VAL A 61 -2.48 -5.27 -2.08
CA VAL A 61 -1.07 -5.53 -2.47
C VAL A 61 -0.81 -7.03 -2.62
N GLN A 62 -1.28 -7.86 -1.70
CA GLN A 62 -1.17 -9.32 -1.83
C GLN A 62 -1.88 -9.83 -3.11
N ALA A 63 -3.07 -9.32 -3.40
CA ALA A 63 -3.80 -9.69 -4.60
C ALA A 63 -3.03 -9.29 -5.88
N ALA A 64 -2.39 -8.12 -5.89
CA ALA A 64 -1.52 -7.69 -6.97
C ALA A 64 -0.32 -8.62 -7.16
N MET A 65 0.37 -9.01 -6.08
CA MET A 65 1.49 -9.96 -6.14
C MET A 65 1.06 -11.31 -6.73
N ARG A 66 -0.13 -11.80 -6.34
CA ARG A 66 -0.67 -13.08 -6.85
C ARG A 66 -1.04 -12.99 -8.32
N ALA A 67 -1.68 -11.90 -8.75
CA ALA A 67 -2.06 -11.69 -10.14
C ALA A 67 -0.85 -11.51 -11.06
N HIS A 68 0.23 -10.93 -10.56
CA HIS A 68 1.43 -10.57 -11.34
C HIS A 68 2.70 -11.29 -10.83
N ARG A 69 2.58 -12.58 -10.51
CA ARG A 69 3.66 -13.38 -9.88
C ARG A 69 4.97 -13.39 -10.68
N GLY A 70 4.89 -13.28 -12.01
CA GLY A 70 6.06 -13.28 -12.91
C GLY A 70 6.60 -11.89 -13.24
N VAL A 71 6.04 -10.82 -12.67
CA VAL A 71 6.46 -9.44 -12.97
C VAL A 71 7.30 -8.91 -11.81
N GLU A 72 8.60 -8.85 -12.01
CA GLU A 72 9.59 -8.43 -11.00
C GLU A 72 9.25 -7.06 -10.38
N GLY A 73 8.97 -6.05 -11.20
CA GLY A 73 8.65 -4.70 -10.73
C GLY A 73 7.44 -4.65 -9.78
N VAL A 74 6.40 -5.45 -10.06
CA VAL A 74 5.23 -5.54 -9.16
C VAL A 74 5.60 -6.24 -7.85
N GLN A 75 6.44 -7.28 -7.89
CA GLN A 75 6.86 -7.99 -6.67
C GLN A 75 7.75 -7.11 -5.78
N GLU A 76 8.73 -6.42 -6.37
CA GLU A 76 9.62 -5.52 -5.65
C GLU A 76 8.84 -4.38 -4.99
N ALA A 77 8.01 -3.68 -5.77
CA ALA A 77 7.19 -2.59 -5.26
C ALA A 77 6.23 -3.06 -4.15
N ALA A 78 5.63 -4.24 -4.30
CA ALA A 78 4.73 -4.81 -3.30
C ALA A 78 5.45 -5.17 -1.99
N CYS A 79 6.65 -5.77 -2.07
CA CYS A 79 7.47 -6.05 -0.90
C CYS A 79 7.85 -4.76 -0.15
N GLY A 80 8.18 -3.69 -0.89
CA GLY A 80 8.42 -2.37 -0.32
C GLY A 80 7.19 -1.81 0.42
N ALA A 81 6.01 -1.94 -0.19
CA ALA A 81 4.76 -1.49 0.40
C ALA A 81 4.43 -2.24 1.70
N ILE A 82 4.53 -3.57 1.68
CA ILE A 82 4.29 -4.42 2.86
C ILE A 82 5.26 -4.04 3.99
N THR A 83 6.55 -3.95 3.68
CA THR A 83 7.59 -3.61 4.66
C THR A 83 7.30 -2.27 5.31
N ASN A 84 6.99 -1.23 4.53
CA ASN A 84 6.74 0.10 5.06
C ASN A 84 5.40 0.22 5.81
N ILE A 85 4.37 -0.53 5.41
CA ILE A 85 3.10 -0.56 6.16
C ILE A 85 3.28 -1.23 7.52
N ALA A 86 4.06 -2.31 7.59
CA ALA A 86 4.30 -3.07 8.81
C ALA A 86 5.35 -2.43 9.73
N LEU A 87 6.23 -1.59 9.21
CA LEU A 87 7.31 -0.97 9.98
C LEU A 87 6.73 -0.07 11.08
N ASN A 88 7.08 -0.38 12.34
CA ASN A 88 6.63 0.35 13.54
C ASN A 88 5.11 0.54 13.63
N ASN A 89 4.33 -0.38 13.04
CA ASN A 89 2.88 -0.35 13.05
C ASN A 89 2.35 -1.75 13.40
N ASP A 90 1.97 -1.95 14.66
CA ASP A 90 1.52 -3.26 15.15
C ASP A 90 0.28 -3.78 14.42
N GLY A 91 -0.65 -2.88 14.04
CA GLY A 91 -1.80 -3.26 13.21
C GLY A 91 -1.37 -3.78 11.85
N GLY A 92 -0.36 -3.15 11.24
CA GLY A 92 0.22 -3.60 9.97
C GLY A 92 0.92 -4.95 10.09
N ARG A 93 1.65 -5.19 11.18
CA ARG A 93 2.33 -6.47 11.45
C ARG A 93 1.34 -7.60 11.67
N VAL A 94 0.32 -7.38 12.51
CA VAL A 94 -0.73 -8.37 12.78
C VAL A 94 -1.47 -8.72 11.51
N GLU A 95 -1.83 -7.73 10.70
CA GLU A 95 -2.55 -7.96 9.45
C GLU A 95 -1.68 -8.67 8.40
N ALA A 96 -0.39 -8.32 8.28
CA ALA A 96 0.54 -9.02 7.40
C ALA A 96 0.64 -10.52 7.78
N VAL A 97 0.81 -10.82 9.07
CA VAL A 97 0.83 -12.21 9.56
C VAL A 97 -0.49 -12.93 9.25
N ARG A 98 -1.64 -12.27 9.44
CA ARG A 98 -2.96 -12.84 9.14
C ARG A 98 -3.11 -13.20 7.66
N LEU A 99 -2.52 -12.39 6.78
CA LEU A 99 -2.53 -12.59 5.33
C LEU A 99 -1.44 -13.57 4.85
N GLY A 100 -0.48 -13.94 5.71
CA GLY A 100 0.66 -14.78 5.35
C GLY A 100 1.69 -14.05 4.49
N LEU A 101 1.90 -12.75 4.75
CA LEU A 101 2.89 -11.88 4.12
C LEU A 101 4.16 -11.76 4.96
#